data_AF-X1NY54-F1
#
_entry.id   AF-X1NY54-F1
#
_cell.length_a   1.000
_cell.length_b   1.000
_cell.length_c   1.000
_cell.angle_alpha   90.00
_cell.angle_beta   90.00
_cell.angle_gamma   90.00
#
_symmetry.space_group_name_H-M   'P 1'
#
loop_
_entity.id
_entity.type
_entity.pdbx_description
1 polymer ?
#
loop_
_entity_poly.entity_id
_entity_poly.type
_entity_poly.pdbx_seq_one_letter_code
_entity_poly.pdbx_strand_id
1 'polypeptide(L)'
;TLLSPSGTKSPSTDQTIAIFDVKAEGYRDLTFDDLTLEKSGSNSPEALVTTFSLWEGTNLLARATTPSAADMTTGTTTAATAATSIVLCAGTVNSTSTNNIGGVATSTADAIKPGDRILITEIEATTTVTVLTKTGSFATCNAADAGVALTLASPGVKLGTSHTAIGIYNYRVHFDATSTSPLTEQTITAGQTKTLTVKADTSLVRTGIIAGGSASFGVSIPGTTGPLATSVNGLTWDYTPL
;
A
#
# COMPACT_ATOMS: atom_id res chain seq x y z
N THR A 1 -21.61 9.95 14.12
CA THR A 1 -21.58 8.56 14.61
C THR A 1 -20.86 7.77 13.56
N LEU A 2 -19.63 7.28 13.81
CA LEU A 2 -18.92 6.45 12.82
C LEU A 2 -19.66 5.11 12.74
N LEU A 3 -20.42 4.90 11.66
CA LEU A 3 -21.05 3.62 11.38
C LEU A 3 -19.94 2.65 10.97
N SER A 4 -19.86 1.49 11.64
CA SER A 4 -18.96 0.41 11.21
C SER A 4 -19.31 0.06 9.76
N PRO A 5 -18.33 -0.04 8.84
CA PRO A 5 -18.59 -0.34 7.44
C PRO A 5 -19.32 -1.68 7.32
N SER A 6 -20.37 -1.74 6.49
CA SER A 6 -21.06 -2.99 6.20
C SER A 6 -20.16 -3.89 5.33
N GLY A 7 -19.39 -4.76 5.97
CA GLY A 7 -18.60 -5.79 5.28
C GLY A 7 -19.11 -7.18 5.59
N THR A 8 -19.05 -8.08 4.61
CA THR A 8 -19.32 -9.50 4.81
C THR A 8 -18.11 -10.20 5.42
N LYS A 9 -18.33 -11.18 6.30
CA LYS A 9 -17.26 -12.12 6.74
C LYS A 9 -16.75 -13.03 5.62
N SER A 10 -17.24 -12.87 4.39
CA SER A 10 -16.81 -13.59 3.19
C SER A 10 -15.95 -12.68 2.31
N PRO A 11 -14.83 -13.17 1.76
CA PRO A 11 -14.05 -12.47 0.74
C PRO A 11 -14.92 -12.05 -0.44
N SER A 12 -14.68 -10.87 -0.98
CA SER A 12 -15.40 -10.33 -2.14
C SER A 12 -14.46 -9.46 -2.97
N THR A 13 -14.69 -9.38 -4.27
CA THR A 13 -13.96 -8.48 -5.16
C THR A 13 -14.38 -7.01 -5.00
N ASP A 14 -15.48 -6.75 -4.29
CA ASP A 14 -15.98 -5.40 -3.99
C ASP A 14 -16.55 -5.34 -2.56
N GLN A 15 -15.66 -5.23 -1.58
CA GLN A 15 -16.06 -5.13 -0.17
C GLN A 15 -15.89 -3.72 0.36
N THR A 16 -16.93 -3.15 0.97
CA THR A 16 -16.82 -1.89 1.72
C THR A 16 -15.98 -2.11 2.98
N ILE A 17 -14.86 -1.39 3.09
CA ILE A 17 -13.87 -1.56 4.16
C ILE A 17 -13.71 -0.32 5.05
N ALA A 18 -14.14 0.86 4.58
CA ALA A 18 -14.16 2.07 5.37
C ALA A 18 -15.22 3.03 4.84
N ILE A 19 -15.77 3.82 5.76
CA ILE A 19 -16.62 4.98 5.48
C ILE A 19 -16.08 6.12 6.34
N PHE A 20 -15.85 7.28 5.75
CA PHE A 20 -15.43 8.47 6.49
C PHE A 20 -16.20 9.68 5.98
N ASP A 21 -16.52 10.56 6.92
CA ASP A 21 -17.16 11.83 6.66
C ASP A 21 -16.09 12.92 6.66
N VAL A 22 -15.99 13.66 5.55
CA VAL A 22 -15.17 14.84 5.44
C VAL A 22 -16.09 16.06 5.56
N LYS A 23 -15.84 16.91 6.55
CA LYS A 23 -16.67 18.07 6.82
C LYS A 23 -15.88 19.35 6.59
N ALA A 24 -16.46 20.26 5.79
CA ALA A 24 -15.93 21.60 5.65
C ALA A 24 -16.43 22.45 6.84
N GLU A 25 -15.61 22.57 7.89
CA GLU A 25 -15.95 23.39 9.05
C GLU A 25 -15.55 24.87 8.85
N GLY A 26 -16.36 25.78 9.38
CA GLY A 26 -16.17 27.21 9.25
C GLY A 26 -16.86 27.82 8.03
N TYR A 27 -16.26 28.87 7.47
CA TYR A 27 -16.87 29.71 6.42
C TYR A 27 -16.20 29.56 5.04
N ARG A 28 -15.42 28.49 4.84
CA ARG A 28 -14.70 28.26 3.58
C ARG A 28 -15.00 26.87 3.06
N ASP A 29 -15.03 26.77 1.73
CA ASP A 29 -15.06 25.50 1.04
C ASP A 29 -13.74 24.76 1.28
N LEU A 30 -13.82 23.43 1.36
CA LEU A 30 -12.67 22.55 1.42
C LEU A 30 -12.50 21.89 0.05
N THR A 31 -11.30 21.99 -0.52
CA THR A 31 -10.94 21.22 -1.72
C THR A 31 -9.87 20.18 -1.40
N PHE A 32 -9.95 19.03 -2.07
CA PHE A 32 -8.94 17.98 -2.01
C PHE A 32 -8.93 17.19 -3.31
N ASP A 33 -7.76 16.79 -3.77
CA ASP A 33 -7.52 15.95 -4.95
C ASP A 33 -6.64 14.74 -4.62
N ASP A 34 -6.27 14.58 -3.35
CA ASP A 34 -5.57 13.42 -2.83
C ASP A 34 -6.27 12.79 -1.61
N LEU A 35 -6.09 11.48 -1.47
CA LEU A 35 -6.40 10.74 -0.24
C LEU A 35 -5.44 9.56 -0.11
N THR A 36 -4.81 9.44 1.06
CA THR A 36 -3.96 8.30 1.39
C THR A 36 -4.60 7.44 2.48
N LEU A 37 -4.62 6.13 2.27
CA LEU A 37 -5.00 5.13 3.27
C LEU A 37 -3.80 4.29 3.67
N GLU A 38 -3.79 3.81 4.91
CA GLU A 38 -2.82 2.84 5.43
C GLU A 38 -3.53 1.54 5.80
N LYS A 39 -3.06 0.44 5.21
CA LYS A 39 -3.48 -0.94 5.45
C LYS A 39 -2.94 -1.45 6.79
N SER A 40 -3.77 -2.22 7.47
CA SER A 40 -3.45 -2.89 8.73
C SER A 40 -4.17 -4.24 8.78
N GLY A 41 -3.75 -5.11 9.69
CA GLY A 41 -4.36 -6.41 9.88
C GLY A 41 -3.35 -7.55 9.97
N SER A 42 -3.86 -8.77 9.90
CA SER A 42 -3.08 -10.00 9.88
C SER A 42 -3.17 -10.68 8.51
N ASN A 43 -2.29 -11.65 8.26
CA ASN A 43 -2.23 -12.38 6.99
C ASN A 43 -1.86 -11.52 5.78
N SER A 44 -0.88 -10.63 5.93
CA SER A 44 -0.27 -9.84 4.84
C SER A 44 -1.24 -9.06 3.93
N PRO A 45 -2.08 -8.18 4.50
CA PRO A 45 -2.98 -7.35 3.70
C PRO A 45 -2.24 -6.43 2.72
N GLU A 46 -0.99 -6.06 2.99
CA GLU A 46 -0.13 -5.32 2.08
C GLU A 46 0.07 -6.04 0.74
N ALA A 47 0.07 -7.37 0.75
CA ALA A 47 0.29 -8.22 -0.43
C ALA A 47 -1.01 -8.77 -1.03
N LEU A 48 -2.02 -9.05 -0.20
CA LEU A 48 -3.24 -9.74 -0.61
C LEU A 48 -4.41 -8.81 -0.96
N VAL A 49 -4.39 -7.55 -0.51
CA VAL A 49 -5.43 -6.55 -0.81
C VAL A 49 -4.78 -5.41 -1.58
N THR A 50 -4.88 -5.47 -2.91
CA THR A 50 -4.10 -4.60 -3.80
C THR A 50 -4.96 -3.62 -4.60
N THR A 51 -6.26 -3.88 -4.75
CA THR A 51 -7.16 -3.02 -5.52
C THR A 51 -8.14 -2.31 -4.60
N PHE A 52 -8.23 -0.99 -4.74
CA PHE A 52 -9.07 -0.11 -3.95
C PHE A 52 -9.87 0.84 -4.84
N SER A 53 -11.05 1.21 -4.38
CA SER A 53 -11.89 2.22 -5.02
C SER A 53 -12.50 3.16 -3.99
N LEU A 54 -12.55 4.44 -4.34
CA LEU A 54 -13.12 5.52 -3.54
C LEU A 54 -14.42 5.97 -4.18
N TRP A 55 -15.47 6.09 -3.38
CA TRP A 55 -16.84 6.37 -3.84
C TRP A 55 -17.49 7.49 -3.02
N GLU A 56 -18.40 8.22 -3.65
CA GLU A 56 -19.39 9.09 -3.01
C GLU A 56 -20.78 8.56 -3.37
N GLY A 57 -21.46 7.95 -2.40
CA GLY A 57 -22.70 7.22 -2.67
C GLY A 57 -22.48 6.12 -3.73
N THR A 58 -23.10 6.26 -4.90
CA THR A 58 -22.95 5.36 -6.05
C THR A 58 -21.95 5.86 -7.10
N ASN A 59 -21.36 7.04 -6.91
CA ASN A 59 -20.41 7.62 -7.85
C ASN A 59 -18.99 7.15 -7.52
N LEU A 60 -18.28 6.59 -8.51
CA LEU A 60 -16.88 6.23 -8.38
C LEU A 60 -16.04 7.50 -8.55
N LEU A 61 -15.25 7.84 -7.54
CA LEU A 61 -14.35 9.00 -7.57
C LEU A 61 -12.95 8.64 -8.05
N ALA A 62 -12.41 7.51 -7.59
CA ALA A 62 -11.04 7.09 -7.93
C ALA A 62 -10.83 5.58 -7.75
N ARG A 63 -9.83 5.03 -8.43
CA ARG A 63 -9.33 3.66 -8.24
C ARG A 63 -7.82 3.68 -8.11
N ALA A 64 -7.31 2.92 -7.16
CA ALA A 64 -5.89 2.78 -6.88
C ALA A 64 -5.51 1.31 -6.81
N THR A 65 -4.31 1.00 -7.30
CA THR A 65 -3.71 -0.33 -7.19
C THR A 65 -2.37 -0.19 -6.49
N THR A 66 -2.13 -1.00 -5.46
CA THR A 66 -0.83 -1.08 -4.77
C THR A 66 0.00 -2.23 -5.34
N PRO A 67 1.34 -2.18 -5.18
CA PRO A 67 2.21 -3.29 -5.58
C PRO A 67 1.71 -4.63 -5.03
N SER A 68 1.74 -5.67 -5.88
CA SER A 68 1.34 -7.04 -5.55
C SER A 68 2.52 -8.00 -5.64
N ALA A 69 2.34 -9.22 -5.12
CA ALA A 69 3.35 -10.28 -5.23
C ALA A 69 3.67 -10.65 -6.69
N ALA A 70 2.74 -10.40 -7.62
CA ALA A 70 2.90 -10.68 -9.04
C ALA A 70 3.76 -9.64 -9.77
N ASP A 71 3.98 -8.46 -9.17
CA ASP A 71 4.83 -7.39 -9.73
C ASP A 71 6.33 -7.59 -9.43
N MET A 72 6.67 -8.75 -8.85
CA MET A 72 8.01 -9.12 -8.44
C MET A 72 8.58 -10.11 -9.46
N THR A 73 9.57 -9.68 -10.25
CA THR A 73 10.48 -10.64 -10.89
C THR A 73 11.64 -10.96 -9.95
N THR A 74 12.23 -12.14 -10.13
CA THR A 74 13.43 -12.62 -9.43
C THR A 74 14.56 -11.59 -9.54
N GLY A 75 14.58 -10.65 -8.60
CA GLY A 75 15.59 -9.60 -8.52
C GLY A 75 16.92 -10.21 -8.07
N THR A 76 17.95 -10.02 -8.88
CA THR A 76 19.33 -10.11 -8.39
C THR A 76 19.60 -8.84 -7.60
N THR A 77 20.29 -8.93 -6.46
CA THR A 77 20.76 -7.75 -5.74
C THR A 77 22.19 -7.91 -5.32
N THR A 78 22.74 -6.79 -4.89
CA THR A 78 24.06 -6.63 -4.33
C THR A 78 23.88 -5.86 -3.03
N ALA A 79 23.33 -6.50 -2.01
CA ALA A 79 22.95 -5.79 -0.79
C ALA A 79 24.12 -5.60 0.17
N ALA A 80 24.28 -4.39 0.71
CA ALA A 80 24.92 -4.19 2.00
C ALA A 80 23.87 -4.40 3.12
N THR A 81 24.24 -5.05 4.20
CA THR A 81 23.37 -5.24 5.36
C THR A 81 22.97 -3.88 5.96
N ALA A 82 21.68 -3.67 6.27
CA ALA A 82 21.15 -2.43 6.87
C ALA A 82 21.24 -1.17 5.99
N ALA A 83 20.93 -1.31 4.70
CA ALA A 83 20.95 -0.19 3.77
C ALA A 83 19.82 0.81 4.04
N THR A 84 20.17 2.07 4.31
CA THR A 84 19.21 3.19 4.41
C THR A 84 18.96 3.87 3.05
N SER A 85 19.52 3.32 1.98
CA SER A 85 19.27 3.76 0.60
C SER A 85 19.19 2.53 -0.28
N ILE A 86 18.12 2.44 -1.07
CA ILE A 86 17.95 1.40 -2.09
C ILE A 86 17.60 2.03 -3.43
N VAL A 87 17.98 1.39 -4.53
CA VAL A 87 17.61 1.80 -5.89
C VAL A 87 16.69 0.74 -6.49
N LEU A 88 15.50 1.14 -6.93
CA LEU A 88 14.57 0.28 -7.66
C LEU A 88 14.75 0.48 -9.17
N CYS A 89 14.94 -0.61 -9.91
CA CYS A 89 15.15 -0.56 -11.36
C CYS A 89 14.56 -1.78 -12.08
N ALA A 90 14.40 -1.66 -13.39
CA ALA A 90 13.95 -2.75 -14.25
C ALA A 90 15.11 -3.70 -14.62
N GLY A 91 14.80 -4.98 -14.76
CA GLY A 91 15.76 -6.00 -15.22
C GLY A 91 16.79 -6.43 -14.17
N THR A 92 17.82 -7.15 -14.61
CA THR A 92 18.84 -7.74 -13.74
C THR A 92 19.84 -6.70 -13.25
N VAL A 93 20.19 -6.73 -11.96
CA VAL A 93 21.19 -5.82 -11.37
C VAL A 93 22.60 -6.21 -11.82
N ASN A 94 23.40 -5.21 -12.16
CA ASN A 94 24.84 -5.40 -12.40
C ASN A 94 25.55 -5.72 -11.07
N SER A 95 26.42 -6.74 -11.05
CA SER A 95 27.17 -7.21 -9.87
C SER A 95 28.06 -6.16 -9.18
N THR A 96 28.25 -5.00 -9.79
CA THR A 96 29.01 -3.87 -9.22
C THR A 96 28.15 -2.79 -8.57
N SER A 97 26.83 -2.78 -8.82
CA SER A 97 25.92 -1.87 -8.11
C SER A 97 25.85 -2.29 -6.65
N THR A 98 25.45 -1.44 -5.71
CA THR A 98 25.18 -1.84 -4.31
C THR A 98 23.85 -1.28 -3.88
N ASN A 99 23.05 -2.07 -3.15
CA ASN A 99 21.70 -1.72 -2.69
C ASN A 99 20.68 -1.50 -3.82
N ASN A 100 20.88 -2.13 -4.97
CA ASN A 100 19.92 -2.11 -6.06
C ASN A 100 19.00 -3.32 -5.98
N ILE A 101 17.70 -3.10 -6.20
CA ILE A 101 16.68 -4.13 -6.38
C ILE A 101 16.20 -4.04 -7.83
N GLY A 102 16.57 -5.05 -8.63
CA GLY A 102 16.15 -5.19 -10.01
C GLY A 102 14.89 -6.02 -10.17
N GLY A 103 14.33 -6.05 -11.37
CA GLY A 103 13.11 -6.80 -11.68
C GLY A 103 11.85 -6.19 -11.06
N VAL A 104 11.89 -4.90 -10.71
CA VAL A 104 10.73 -4.18 -10.19
C VAL A 104 9.87 -3.73 -11.38
N ALA A 105 8.55 -3.83 -11.26
CA ALA A 105 7.64 -3.24 -12.25
C ALA A 105 7.61 -1.70 -12.13
N THR A 106 7.48 -1.00 -13.25
CA THR A 106 7.34 0.48 -13.25
C THR A 106 6.19 0.93 -12.36
N SER A 107 5.05 0.24 -12.42
CA SER A 107 3.89 0.50 -11.56
C SER A 107 4.22 0.41 -10.07
N THR A 108 5.05 -0.56 -9.66
CA THR A 108 5.49 -0.70 -8.28
C THR A 108 6.39 0.45 -7.84
N ALA A 109 7.36 0.81 -8.67
CA ALA A 109 8.26 1.93 -8.36
C ALA A 109 7.50 3.26 -8.31
N ASP A 110 6.53 3.47 -9.20
CA ASP A 110 5.72 4.69 -9.27
C ASP A 110 4.76 4.82 -8.09
N ALA A 111 4.15 3.71 -7.65
CA ALA A 111 3.20 3.69 -6.54
C ALA A 111 3.81 4.01 -5.16
N ILE A 112 5.14 3.91 -5.00
CA ILE A 112 5.84 4.23 -3.75
C ILE A 112 6.06 5.74 -3.65
N LYS A 113 5.78 6.33 -2.49
CA LYS A 113 5.91 7.77 -2.20
C LYS A 113 6.66 8.04 -0.89
N PRO A 114 7.22 9.25 -0.72
CA PRO A 114 7.70 9.71 0.58
C PRO A 114 6.61 9.58 1.66
N GLY A 115 7.00 9.09 2.83
CA GLY A 115 6.11 8.77 3.95
C GLY A 115 5.58 7.34 3.95
N ASP A 116 5.68 6.61 2.83
CA ASP A 116 5.15 5.25 2.75
C ASP A 116 5.87 4.28 3.66
N ARG A 117 5.10 3.36 4.22
CA ARG A 117 5.64 2.18 4.88
C ARG A 117 5.61 1.03 3.86
N ILE A 118 6.78 0.51 3.53
CA ILE A 118 6.92 -0.60 2.60
C ILE A 118 7.46 -1.83 3.34
N LEU A 119 6.92 -3.00 3.01
CA LEU A 119 7.44 -4.30 3.41
C LEU A 119 8.34 -4.81 2.29
N ILE A 120 9.58 -5.12 2.64
CA ILE A 120 10.52 -5.77 1.74
C ILE A 120 10.75 -7.19 2.26
N THR A 121 10.43 -8.19 1.44
CA THR A 121 10.55 -9.61 1.79
C THR A 121 11.57 -10.32 0.92
N GLU A 122 12.27 -11.26 1.50
CA GLU A 122 13.14 -12.24 0.87
C GLU A 122 12.93 -13.59 1.57
N ILE A 123 13.46 -14.68 1.01
CA ILE A 123 13.37 -16.03 1.60
C ILE A 123 13.80 -16.03 3.09
N GLU A 124 14.85 -15.30 3.43
CA GLU A 124 15.47 -15.34 4.76
C GLU A 124 15.22 -14.10 5.61
N ALA A 125 14.65 -13.04 5.03
CA ALA A 125 14.53 -11.75 5.69
C ALA A 125 13.27 -10.99 5.28
N THR A 126 12.61 -10.42 6.27
CA THR A 126 11.49 -9.50 6.07
C THR A 126 11.77 -8.23 6.84
N THR A 127 11.75 -7.09 6.15
CA THR A 127 11.98 -5.78 6.76
C THR A 127 10.89 -4.81 6.36
N THR A 128 10.31 -4.13 7.35
CA THR A 128 9.42 -3.00 7.12
C THR A 128 10.21 -1.71 7.28
N VAL A 129 10.16 -0.83 6.29
CA VAL A 129 10.86 0.46 6.30
C VAL A 129 9.91 1.59 5.92
N THR A 130 10.23 2.81 6.38
CA THR A 130 9.55 4.03 5.95
C THR A 130 10.40 4.76 4.92
N VAL A 131 9.79 5.14 3.79
CA VAL A 131 10.42 5.94 2.75
C VAL A 131 10.48 7.39 3.20
N LEU A 132 11.68 7.95 3.29
CA LEU A 132 11.90 9.36 3.63
C LEU A 132 11.88 10.23 2.37
N THR A 133 12.60 9.81 1.33
CA THR A 133 12.67 10.53 0.06
C THR A 133 12.70 9.56 -1.11
N LYS A 134 12.21 10.03 -2.26
CA LYS A 134 12.22 9.33 -3.55
C LYS A 134 12.80 10.27 -4.59
N THR A 135 13.81 9.82 -5.32
CA THR A 135 14.49 10.60 -6.37
C THR A 135 14.81 9.74 -7.58
N GLY A 136 15.23 10.38 -8.67
CA GLY A 136 15.57 9.68 -9.91
C GLY A 136 14.35 9.37 -10.77
N SER A 137 14.55 8.56 -11.80
CA SER A 137 13.52 8.15 -12.73
C SER A 137 13.65 6.67 -12.99
N PHE A 138 12.52 6.00 -13.18
CA PHE A 138 12.51 4.56 -13.38
C PHE A 138 13.26 4.19 -14.67
N ALA A 139 14.24 3.30 -14.56
CA ALA A 139 15.16 2.93 -15.63
C ALA A 139 15.61 1.46 -15.47
N THR A 140 16.31 0.93 -16.47
CA THR A 140 16.95 -0.39 -16.38
C THR A 140 18.20 -0.35 -15.52
N CYS A 141 18.56 -1.47 -14.87
CA CYS A 141 19.70 -1.56 -13.95
C CYS A 141 21.09 -1.54 -14.64
N ASN A 142 21.27 -0.83 -15.76
CA ASN A 142 22.45 -0.92 -16.63
C ASN A 142 23.59 0.09 -16.36
N ALA A 143 23.39 1.04 -15.45
CA ALA A 143 24.43 1.96 -14.97
C ALA A 143 24.39 2.05 -13.43
N ALA A 144 25.51 2.44 -12.81
CA ALA A 144 25.52 2.84 -11.40
C ALA A 144 24.44 3.92 -11.19
N ASP A 145 23.52 3.68 -10.26
CA ASP A 145 22.42 4.58 -9.90
C ASP A 145 21.33 4.82 -10.96
N ALA A 146 21.21 3.95 -11.98
CA ALA A 146 20.06 3.99 -12.87
C ALA A 146 18.81 3.42 -12.18
N GLY A 147 17.86 4.30 -11.81
CA GLY A 147 16.57 3.90 -11.26
C GLY A 147 15.95 4.92 -10.32
N VAL A 148 14.93 4.47 -9.60
CA VAL A 148 14.27 5.22 -8.53
C VAL A 148 15.03 4.97 -7.23
N ALA A 149 15.71 5.97 -6.72
CA ALA A 149 16.39 5.90 -5.44
C ALA A 149 15.44 6.24 -4.29
N LEU A 150 15.41 5.38 -3.28
CA LEU A 150 14.64 5.54 -2.05
C LEU A 150 15.61 5.71 -0.88
N THR A 151 15.48 6.81 -0.14
CA THR A 151 16.11 6.94 1.18
C THR A 151 15.13 6.47 2.23
N LEU A 152 15.59 5.69 3.18
CA LEU A 152 14.78 4.94 4.13
C LEU A 152 15.13 5.30 5.56
N ALA A 153 14.14 5.24 6.44
CA ALA A 153 14.35 5.41 7.87
C ALA A 153 15.23 4.28 8.44
N SER A 154 16.07 4.62 9.43
CA SER A 154 16.89 3.66 10.18
C SER A 154 15.98 2.64 10.91
N PRO A 155 16.33 1.34 10.98
CA PRO A 155 17.62 0.72 10.62
C PRO A 155 17.80 0.35 9.14
N GLY A 156 16.96 0.87 8.23
CA GLY A 156 17.04 0.56 6.80
C GLY A 156 16.62 -0.88 6.48
N VAL A 157 16.91 -1.32 5.26
CA VAL A 157 16.57 -2.68 4.78
C VAL A 157 17.63 -3.67 5.23
N LYS A 158 17.19 -4.81 5.73
CA LYS A 158 18.04 -6.00 5.90
C LYS A 158 17.62 -7.02 4.86
N LEU A 159 18.47 -7.22 3.88
CA LEU A 159 18.41 -8.35 2.96
C LEU A 159 19.44 -9.40 3.41
N GLY A 160 19.16 -10.66 3.15
CA GLY A 160 20.05 -11.79 3.40
C GLY A 160 21.26 -11.79 2.46
N THR A 161 21.97 -12.90 2.35
CA THR A 161 23.10 -13.04 1.41
C THR A 161 22.74 -13.78 0.12
N SER A 162 21.50 -14.28 0.01
CA SER A 162 21.03 -15.11 -1.11
C SER A 162 19.75 -14.56 -1.72
N HIS A 163 19.91 -13.79 -2.79
CA HIS A 163 18.84 -13.01 -3.42
C HIS A 163 18.23 -13.75 -4.62
N THR A 164 17.30 -14.66 -4.37
CA THR A 164 16.58 -15.36 -5.45
C THR A 164 15.24 -14.72 -5.79
N ALA A 165 14.55 -14.13 -4.82
CA ALA A 165 13.29 -13.41 -5.01
C ALA A 165 13.10 -12.35 -3.93
N ILE A 166 12.83 -11.10 -4.36
CA ILE A 166 12.57 -9.99 -3.44
C ILE A 166 11.19 -9.42 -3.71
N GLY A 167 10.42 -9.27 -2.64
CA GLY A 167 9.13 -8.64 -2.66
C GLY A 167 9.12 -7.25 -2.09
N ILE A 168 8.32 -6.40 -2.71
CA ILE A 168 8.10 -5.02 -2.29
C ILE A 168 6.60 -4.79 -2.25
N TYR A 169 6.07 -4.62 -1.04
CA TYR A 169 4.66 -4.36 -0.81
C TYR A 169 4.52 -3.00 -0.13
N ASN A 170 3.49 -2.25 -0.52
CA ASN A 170 3.20 -0.97 0.11
C ASN A 170 2.04 -1.14 1.10
N TYR A 171 2.19 -0.64 2.32
CA TYR A 171 1.07 -0.55 3.27
C TYR A 171 0.11 0.58 2.89
N ARG A 172 0.56 1.57 2.12
CA ARG A 172 -0.26 2.71 1.74
C ARG A 172 -0.88 2.56 0.37
N VAL A 173 -2.05 3.16 0.25
CA VAL A 173 -2.85 3.28 -0.98
C VAL A 173 -3.05 4.77 -1.20
N HIS A 174 -2.76 5.26 -2.40
CA HIS A 174 -2.95 6.67 -2.74
C HIS A 174 -4.02 6.79 -3.84
N PHE A 175 -5.04 7.60 -3.58
CA PHE A 175 -5.99 8.10 -4.56
C PHE A 175 -5.58 9.52 -4.96
N ASP A 176 -4.84 9.66 -6.04
CA ASP A 176 -4.32 10.93 -6.55
C ASP A 176 -4.02 10.83 -8.06
N ALA A 177 -3.29 11.81 -8.61
CA ALA A 177 -2.91 11.87 -10.02
C ALA A 177 -2.18 10.62 -10.57
N THR A 178 -1.58 9.80 -9.70
CA THR A 178 -0.83 8.59 -10.09
C THR A 178 -1.65 7.30 -10.02
N SER A 179 -2.90 7.37 -9.55
CA SER A 179 -3.76 6.20 -9.43
C SER A 179 -4.28 5.72 -10.80
N THR A 180 -4.76 4.47 -10.87
CA THR A 180 -5.27 3.87 -12.13
C THR A 180 -6.51 4.59 -12.67
N SER A 181 -7.32 5.14 -11.77
CA SER A 181 -8.31 6.19 -12.07
C SER A 181 -8.07 7.33 -11.09
N PRO A 182 -7.45 8.44 -11.51
CA PRO A 182 -7.10 9.55 -10.63
C PRO A 182 -8.30 10.18 -9.93
N LEU A 183 -8.09 10.62 -8.69
CA LEU A 183 -9.04 11.47 -7.98
C LEU A 183 -9.01 12.87 -8.60
N THR A 184 -10.15 13.31 -9.11
CA THR A 184 -10.32 14.71 -9.54
C THR A 184 -10.60 15.58 -8.32
N GLU A 185 -10.26 16.88 -8.40
CA GLU A 185 -10.51 17.83 -7.30
C GLU A 185 -11.98 17.75 -6.84
N GLN A 186 -12.13 17.45 -5.56
CA GLN A 186 -13.39 17.42 -4.85
C GLN A 186 -13.57 18.74 -4.13
N THR A 187 -14.77 19.33 -4.21
CA THR A 187 -15.13 20.51 -3.41
C THR A 187 -16.22 20.11 -2.41
N ILE A 188 -16.04 20.51 -1.15
CA ILE A 188 -17.05 20.43 -0.10
C ILE A 188 -17.39 21.86 0.30
N THR A 189 -18.63 22.26 0.03
CA THR A 189 -19.11 23.60 0.39
C THR A 189 -19.10 23.81 1.89
N ALA A 190 -18.77 25.02 2.34
CA ALA A 190 -18.77 25.39 3.76
C ALA A 190 -20.04 24.93 4.50
N GLY A 191 -19.85 24.27 5.64
CA GLY A 191 -20.94 23.73 6.47
C GLY A 191 -21.53 22.39 5.99
N GLN A 192 -21.08 21.87 4.84
CA GLN A 192 -21.50 20.56 4.34
C GLN A 192 -20.56 19.43 4.78
N THR A 193 -21.10 18.22 4.73
CA THR A 193 -20.37 16.97 4.95
C THR A 193 -20.45 16.14 3.68
N LYS A 194 -19.29 15.62 3.24
CA LYS A 194 -19.18 14.62 2.17
C LYS A 194 -18.86 13.27 2.78
N THR A 195 -19.69 12.26 2.52
CA THR A 195 -19.45 10.89 2.94
C THR A 195 -18.74 10.11 1.85
N LEU A 196 -17.56 9.59 2.18
CA LEU A 196 -16.71 8.82 1.29
C LEU A 196 -16.69 7.36 1.72
N THR A 197 -16.83 6.47 0.75
CA THR A 197 -16.79 5.02 0.95
C THR A 197 -15.58 4.44 0.24
N VAL A 198 -14.80 3.64 0.96
CA VAL A 198 -13.70 2.88 0.38
C VAL A 198 -14.11 1.43 0.26
N LYS A 199 -13.93 0.90 -0.94
CA LYS A 199 -14.08 -0.52 -1.22
C LYS A 199 -12.76 -1.13 -1.67
N ALA A 200 -12.57 -2.41 -1.37
CA ALA A 200 -11.39 -3.15 -1.79
C ALA A 200 -11.73 -4.56 -2.24
N ASP A 201 -10.85 -5.12 -3.07
CA ASP A 201 -10.85 -6.54 -3.41
C ASP A 201 -10.18 -7.34 -2.30
N THR A 202 -10.99 -8.06 -1.51
CA THR A 202 -10.55 -8.90 -0.40
C THR A 202 -10.54 -10.38 -0.76
N SER A 203 -10.75 -10.74 -2.03
CA SER A 203 -10.88 -12.13 -2.49
C SER A 203 -9.70 -13.02 -2.07
N LEU A 204 -8.50 -12.45 -1.98
CA LEU A 204 -7.27 -13.15 -1.63
C LEU A 204 -6.91 -13.10 -0.14
N VAL A 205 -7.65 -12.38 0.72
CA VAL A 205 -7.27 -12.16 2.13
C VAL A 205 -7.16 -13.45 2.95
N ARG A 206 -7.78 -14.54 2.48
CA ARG A 206 -7.74 -15.85 3.13
C ARG A 206 -6.63 -16.78 2.62
N THR A 207 -5.83 -16.34 1.65
CA THR A 207 -4.74 -17.15 1.09
C THR A 207 -3.78 -17.56 2.19
N GLY A 208 -3.48 -18.86 2.30
CA GLY A 208 -2.53 -19.40 3.28
C GLY A 208 -3.08 -19.60 4.71
N ILE A 209 -4.35 -19.29 4.98
CA ILE A 209 -4.96 -19.51 6.30
C ILE A 209 -5.32 -20.98 6.50
N ILE A 210 -4.90 -21.56 7.63
CA ILE A 210 -5.24 -22.94 8.02
C ILE A 210 -6.68 -23.06 8.51
N ALA A 211 -7.21 -24.29 8.50
CA ALA A 211 -8.52 -24.59 9.06
C ALA A 211 -8.72 -24.07 10.48
N GLY A 212 -9.80 -23.34 10.73
CA GLY A 212 -10.09 -22.71 12.02
C GLY A 212 -9.30 -21.44 12.32
N GLY A 213 -8.42 -21.01 11.39
CA GLY A 213 -7.66 -19.77 11.50
C GLY A 213 -8.50 -18.54 11.17
N SER A 214 -8.05 -17.39 11.65
CA SER A 214 -8.65 -16.09 11.37
C SER A 214 -7.64 -15.09 10.84
N ALA A 215 -8.12 -14.16 10.03
CA ALA A 215 -7.38 -12.99 9.57
C ALA A 215 -8.20 -11.72 9.80
N SER A 216 -7.51 -10.60 9.85
CA SER A 216 -8.10 -9.29 10.04
C SER A 216 -7.55 -8.32 9.00
N PHE A 217 -8.36 -7.33 8.63
CA PHE A 217 -7.94 -6.23 7.79
C PHE A 217 -8.66 -4.97 8.22
N GLY A 218 -7.92 -3.87 8.17
CA GLY A 218 -8.46 -2.55 8.38
C GLY A 218 -7.69 -1.55 7.56
N VAL A 219 -8.31 -0.39 7.35
CA VAL A 219 -7.66 0.78 6.78
C VAL A 219 -7.83 1.97 7.71
N SER A 220 -6.87 2.88 7.65
CA SER A 220 -6.89 4.15 8.38
C SER A 220 -6.35 5.27 7.51
N ILE A 221 -6.63 6.53 7.86
CA ILE A 221 -5.98 7.69 7.23
C ILE A 221 -4.76 8.05 8.08
N PRO A 222 -3.53 8.06 7.52
CA PRO A 222 -2.33 8.41 8.28
C PRO A 222 -2.46 9.74 9.02
N GLY A 223 -1.95 9.82 10.26
CA GLY A 223 -2.01 11.02 11.08
C GLY A 223 -3.37 11.30 11.73
N THR A 224 -4.42 10.56 11.36
CA THR A 224 -5.67 10.52 12.12
C THR A 224 -5.62 9.37 13.10
N THR A 225 -6.15 9.56 14.31
CA THR A 225 -6.52 8.41 15.14
C THR A 225 -7.65 7.69 14.40
N GLY A 226 -7.30 6.62 13.70
CA GLY A 226 -8.28 5.79 13.03
C GLY A 226 -9.29 5.20 14.02
N PRO A 227 -10.40 4.63 13.54
CA PRO A 227 -11.40 3.95 14.38
C PRO A 227 -10.87 2.75 15.17
N LEU A 228 -9.58 2.42 15.03
CA LEU A 228 -8.89 1.30 15.67
C LEU A 228 -8.26 1.63 17.03
N ALA A 229 -8.34 2.87 17.53
CA ALA A 229 -7.71 3.21 18.81
C ALA A 229 -8.40 2.57 20.04
N THR A 230 -9.71 2.27 19.98
CA THR A 230 -10.45 1.73 21.15
C THR A 230 -11.60 0.77 20.84
N SER A 231 -11.83 0.37 19.58
CA SER A 231 -12.93 -0.55 19.23
C SER A 231 -12.60 -1.42 18.03
N VAL A 232 -13.03 -2.69 18.08
CA VAL A 232 -12.88 -3.75 17.06
C VAL A 232 -13.69 -3.41 15.80
N ASN A 233 -13.31 -2.35 15.09
CA ASN A 233 -13.97 -1.86 13.87
C ASN A 233 -13.13 -2.16 12.60
N GLY A 234 -12.30 -3.20 12.64
CA GLY A 234 -11.72 -3.84 11.45
C GLY A 234 -12.61 -5.01 11.01
N LEU A 235 -12.52 -5.40 9.74
CA LEU A 235 -13.16 -6.62 9.26
C LEU A 235 -12.33 -7.83 9.70
N THR A 236 -12.96 -8.79 10.36
CA THR A 236 -12.35 -10.07 10.75
C THR A 236 -13.00 -11.19 9.94
N TRP A 237 -12.17 -12.06 9.34
CA TRP A 237 -12.61 -13.25 8.61
C TRP A 237 -12.13 -14.50 9.33
N ASP A 238 -13.04 -15.47 9.48
CA ASP A 238 -12.74 -16.81 9.99
C ASP A 238 -12.77 -17.81 8.82
N TYR A 239 -11.83 -18.76 8.77
CA TYR A 239 -11.75 -19.79 7.72
C TYR A 239 -12.07 -21.19 8.27
N THR A 240 -13.14 -21.80 7.74
CA THR A 240 -13.46 -23.21 7.97
C THR A 240 -13.46 -23.91 6.61
N PRO A 241 -12.47 -24.77 6.30
CA PRO A 241 -12.51 -25.59 5.09
C PRO A 241 -13.68 -26.57 5.15
N LEU A 242 -14.29 -26.80 4.00
CA LEU A 242 -15.24 -27.89 3.77
C LEU A 242 -14.49 -29.19 3.51
#